data_AF-A0A960N1Z6-F1
#
_entry.id   AF-A0A960N1Z6-F1
#
_cell.length_a   1.000
_cell.length_b   1.000
_cell.length_c   1.000
_cell.angle_alpha   90.00
_cell.angle_beta   90.00
_cell.angle_gamma   90.00
#
_symmetry.space_group_name_H-M   'P 1'
#
loop_
_entity.id
_entity.type
_entity.pdbx_description
1 polymer ?
#
loop_
_entity_poly.entity_id
_entity_poly.type
_entity_poly.pdbx_seq_one_letter_code
_entity_poly.pdbx_strand_id
1 'polypeptide(L)'
;MGVASREASKRQEQIRAAQELFTDAELDRRDGNHKVAVEKYRTAFLATPNVPASAAMRESIFKRYQLGVIAYAEQLINEAKWQDAETALVRLMNDAKDAGIPAGQIDPTARTLLTRLRSDDYYNKAMSPQHLANVSEVEALLTKANGLFDIGEFDEARKQYHAVLNIDPYNTAARRGLEKLKSIITEYDEVARNQTRATMLRQVAEGWESPVPPTIRGNGFQAEVLKPANQQQAAIQDKLNRMTVPNVEFVGTPLQSVVEYLT
;
A
#
# COMPACT_ATOMS: atom_id res chain seq x y z
N MET A 1 -28.21 -63.93 27.57
CA MET A 1 -27.42 -62.87 26.93
C MET A 1 -28.17 -61.54 27.06
N GLY A 2 -28.46 -61.02 28.27
CA GLY A 2 -27.52 -60.44 29.24
C GLY A 2 -27.40 -58.93 29.01
N VAL A 3 -28.16 -58.08 29.72
CA VAL A 3 -28.16 -56.61 29.54
C VAL A 3 -26.75 -56.01 29.69
N ALA A 4 -25.92 -56.60 30.56
CA ALA A 4 -24.54 -56.22 30.78
C ALA A 4 -23.64 -56.38 29.54
N SER A 5 -23.86 -57.39 28.68
CA SER A 5 -23.03 -57.56 27.46
C SER A 5 -23.37 -56.50 26.42
N ARG A 6 -24.65 -56.13 26.29
CA ARG A 6 -25.08 -55.03 25.40
C ARG A 6 -24.54 -53.68 25.87
N GLU A 7 -24.56 -53.43 27.18
CA GLU A 7 -24.02 -52.20 27.75
C GLU A 7 -22.49 -52.11 27.59
N ALA A 8 -21.78 -53.22 27.76
CA ALA A 8 -20.34 -53.30 27.51
C ALA A 8 -19.99 -53.05 26.04
N SER A 9 -20.71 -53.66 25.09
CA SER A 9 -20.53 -53.41 23.65
C SER A 9 -20.78 -51.94 23.29
N LYS A 10 -21.84 -51.33 23.80
CA LYS A 10 -22.14 -49.91 23.55
C LYS A 10 -21.03 -48.98 24.07
N ARG A 11 -20.47 -49.27 25.25
CA ARG A 11 -19.33 -48.50 25.78
C ARG A 11 -18.08 -48.67 24.94
N GLN A 12 -17.82 -49.88 24.45
CA GLN A 12 -16.68 -50.15 23.58
C GLN A 12 -16.81 -49.41 22.24
N GLU A 13 -18.01 -49.35 21.67
CA GLU A 13 -18.31 -48.54 20.50
C GLU A 13 -18.09 -47.04 20.76
N GLN A 14 -18.53 -46.51 21.90
CA GLN A 14 -18.30 -45.11 22.29
C GLN A 14 -16.81 -44.78 22.42
N ILE A 15 -16.03 -45.67 23.04
CA ILE A 15 -14.58 -45.50 23.17
C ILE A 15 -13.92 -45.50 21.80
N ARG A 16 -14.30 -46.43 20.92
CA ARG A 16 -13.77 -46.48 19.55
C ARG A 16 -14.11 -45.21 18.76
N ALA A 17 -15.35 -44.76 18.81
CA ALA A 17 -15.77 -43.52 18.15
C ALA A 17 -15.01 -42.30 18.69
N ALA A 18 -14.75 -42.24 20.00
CA ALA A 18 -13.93 -41.18 20.59
C ALA A 18 -12.46 -41.25 20.12
N GLN A 19 -11.90 -42.45 19.90
CA GLN A 19 -10.55 -42.61 19.33
C GLN A 19 -10.50 -42.11 17.88
N GLU A 20 -11.50 -42.47 17.07
CA GLU A 20 -11.59 -42.02 15.67
C GLU A 20 -11.69 -40.49 15.59
N LEU A 21 -12.56 -39.87 16.41
CA LEU A 21 -12.64 -38.41 16.52
C LEU A 21 -11.33 -37.76 16.99
N PHE A 22 -10.62 -38.40 17.92
CA PHE A 22 -9.34 -37.92 18.39
C PHE A 22 -8.26 -37.96 17.30
N THR A 23 -8.20 -39.04 16.52
CA THR A 23 -7.26 -39.14 15.40
C THR A 23 -7.58 -38.11 14.32
N ASP A 24 -8.86 -37.91 14.02
CA ASP A 24 -9.30 -36.89 13.06
C ASP A 24 -8.98 -35.47 13.55
N ALA A 25 -9.09 -35.21 14.85
CA ALA A 25 -8.70 -33.94 15.44
C ALA A 25 -7.20 -33.67 15.31
N GLU A 26 -6.35 -34.70 15.48
CA GLU A 26 -4.90 -34.55 15.27
C GLU A 26 -4.54 -34.27 13.81
N LEU A 27 -5.28 -34.83 12.85
CA LEU A 27 -5.13 -34.51 11.43
C LEU A 27 -5.51 -33.05 11.16
N ASP A 28 -6.71 -32.63 11.57
CA ASP A 28 -7.16 -31.25 11.40
C ASP A 28 -6.19 -30.24 12.05
N ARG A 29 -5.64 -30.59 13.22
CA ARG A 29 -4.66 -29.74 13.91
C ARG A 29 -3.36 -29.61 13.11
N ARG A 30 -2.91 -30.67 12.44
CA ARG A 30 -1.74 -30.64 11.55
C ARG A 30 -2.00 -29.82 10.30
N ASP A 31 -3.23 -29.86 9.80
CA ASP A 31 -3.66 -29.10 8.63
C ASP A 31 -3.93 -27.62 8.92
N GLY A 32 -3.73 -27.17 10.17
CA GLY A 32 -3.95 -25.78 10.60
C GLY A 32 -5.42 -25.42 10.85
N ASN A 33 -6.33 -26.40 10.79
CA ASN A 33 -7.76 -26.21 11.03
C ASN A 33 -8.08 -26.22 12.54
N HIS A 34 -7.49 -25.28 13.29
CA HIS A 34 -7.55 -25.23 14.75
C HIS A 34 -8.99 -25.24 15.31
N LYS A 35 -9.91 -24.51 14.68
CA LYS A 35 -11.32 -24.47 15.09
C LYS A 35 -11.98 -25.85 15.01
N VAL A 36 -11.81 -26.56 13.90
CA VAL A 36 -12.43 -27.88 13.67
C VAL A 36 -11.79 -28.92 14.59
N ALA A 37 -10.47 -28.89 14.73
CA ALA A 37 -9.73 -29.76 15.63
C ALA A 37 -10.24 -29.64 17.08
N VAL A 38 -10.40 -28.40 17.58
CA VAL A 38 -10.92 -28.13 18.94
C VAL A 38 -12.33 -28.71 19.15
N GLU A 39 -13.22 -28.55 18.18
CA GLU A 39 -14.56 -29.16 18.27
C GLU A 39 -14.50 -30.68 18.29
N LYS A 40 -13.66 -31.31 17.45
CA LYS A 40 -13.49 -32.77 17.43
C LYS A 40 -12.85 -33.30 18.72
N TYR A 41 -11.87 -32.60 19.29
CA TYR A 41 -11.34 -32.95 20.60
C TYR A 41 -12.41 -32.84 21.70
N ARG A 42 -13.24 -31.80 21.65
CA ARG A 42 -14.35 -31.62 22.59
C ARG A 42 -15.36 -32.77 22.49
N THR A 43 -15.79 -33.12 21.27
CA THR A 43 -16.74 -34.22 21.07
C THR A 43 -16.14 -35.56 21.49
N ALA A 44 -14.87 -35.84 21.17
CA ALA A 44 -14.15 -37.03 21.63
C ALA A 44 -14.09 -37.09 23.17
N PHE A 45 -13.81 -35.97 23.83
CA PHE A 45 -13.76 -35.87 25.29
C PHE A 45 -15.12 -36.16 25.93
N LEU A 46 -16.19 -35.53 25.44
CA LEU A 46 -17.54 -35.71 25.97
C LEU A 46 -18.11 -37.11 25.67
N ALA A 47 -17.73 -37.72 24.54
CA ALA A 47 -18.14 -39.07 24.17
C ALA A 47 -17.44 -40.15 25.02
N THR A 48 -16.26 -39.87 25.57
CA THR A 48 -15.49 -40.83 26.38
C THR A 48 -16.16 -40.99 27.75
N PRO A 49 -16.63 -42.19 28.14
CA PRO A 49 -17.31 -42.39 29.43
C PRO A 49 -16.41 -42.03 30.63
N ASN A 50 -17.01 -41.53 31.72
CA ASN A 50 -16.30 -41.27 32.98
C ASN A 50 -16.30 -42.54 33.86
N VAL A 51 -15.46 -43.51 33.52
CA VAL A 51 -15.29 -44.76 34.29
C VAL A 51 -13.80 -45.08 34.47
N PRO A 52 -13.40 -45.84 35.51
CA PRO A 52 -11.99 -46.16 35.75
C PRO A 52 -11.28 -46.80 34.53
N ALA A 53 -12.00 -47.62 33.75
CA ALA A 53 -11.44 -48.30 32.57
C ALA A 53 -11.04 -47.34 31.43
N SER A 54 -11.71 -46.17 31.31
CA SER A 54 -11.42 -45.16 30.28
C SER A 54 -10.76 -43.91 30.85
N ALA A 55 -10.46 -43.86 32.16
CA ALA A 55 -9.96 -42.68 32.84
C ALA A 55 -8.65 -42.14 32.22
N ALA A 56 -7.68 -43.01 31.96
CA ALA A 56 -6.41 -42.62 31.35
C ALA A 56 -6.57 -42.04 29.93
N MET A 57 -7.46 -42.63 29.13
CA MET A 57 -7.78 -42.12 27.80
C MET A 57 -8.55 -40.81 27.85
N ARG A 58 -9.51 -40.68 28.77
CA ARG A 58 -10.26 -39.44 28.97
C ARG A 58 -9.32 -38.30 29.39
N GLU A 59 -8.36 -38.58 30.26
CA GLU A 59 -7.33 -37.61 30.67
C GLU A 59 -6.42 -37.20 29.50
N SER A 60 -5.97 -38.16 28.67
CA SER A 60 -5.12 -37.85 27.52
C SER A 60 -5.83 -37.03 26.45
N ILE A 61 -7.11 -37.34 26.16
CA ILE A 61 -7.96 -36.56 25.26
C ILE A 61 -8.17 -35.16 25.83
N PHE A 62 -8.47 -35.04 27.13
CA PHE A 62 -8.66 -33.73 27.76
C PHE A 62 -7.39 -32.87 27.71
N LYS A 63 -6.21 -33.47 27.92
CA LYS A 63 -4.93 -32.77 27.78
C LYS A 63 -4.72 -32.21 26.37
N ARG A 64 -5.07 -32.98 25.34
CA ARG A 64 -4.98 -32.51 23.94
C ARG A 64 -6.05 -31.47 23.61
N TYR A 65 -7.26 -31.66 24.15
CA TYR A 65 -8.34 -30.69 24.01
C TYR A 65 -7.96 -29.31 24.56
N GLN A 66 -7.48 -29.24 25.80
CA GLN A 66 -7.08 -27.95 26.38
C GLN A 66 -5.92 -27.28 25.62
N LEU A 67 -4.91 -28.04 25.21
CA LEU A 67 -3.81 -27.52 24.39
C LEU A 67 -4.30 -26.98 23.04
N GLY A 68 -5.24 -27.69 22.41
CA GLY A 68 -5.89 -27.24 21.18
C GLY A 68 -6.66 -25.93 21.37
N VAL A 69 -7.44 -25.82 22.46
CA VAL A 69 -8.18 -24.59 22.79
C VAL A 69 -7.24 -23.42 23.05
N ILE A 70 -6.14 -23.64 23.79
CA ILE A 70 -5.14 -22.61 24.07
C ILE A 70 -4.54 -22.10 22.75
N ALA A 71 -4.07 -23.00 21.89
CA ALA A 71 -3.50 -22.62 20.59
C ALA A 71 -4.52 -21.88 19.71
N TYR A 72 -5.78 -22.33 19.70
CA TYR A 72 -6.84 -21.65 18.96
C TYR A 72 -7.16 -20.26 19.52
N ALA A 73 -7.18 -20.11 20.85
CA ALA A 73 -7.38 -18.82 21.49
C ALA A 73 -6.23 -17.85 21.21
N GLU A 74 -4.98 -18.32 21.23
CA GLU A 74 -3.81 -17.53 20.83
C GLU A 74 -3.89 -17.05 19.38
N GLN A 75 -4.33 -17.91 18.46
CA GLN A 75 -4.59 -17.52 17.07
C GLN A 75 -5.66 -16.41 17.00
N LEU A 76 -6.79 -16.58 17.70
CA LEU A 76 -7.86 -15.58 17.72
C LEU A 76 -7.39 -14.24 18.31
N ILE A 77 -6.55 -14.27 19.34
CA ILE A 77 -5.90 -13.10 19.93
C ILE A 77 -5.03 -12.39 18.89
N ASN A 78 -4.23 -13.11 18.12
CA ASN A 78 -3.41 -12.53 17.05
C ASN A 78 -4.25 -11.93 15.92
N GLU A 79 -5.44 -12.48 15.68
CA GLU A 79 -6.42 -11.95 14.73
C GLU A 79 -7.28 -10.80 15.31
N ALA A 80 -7.02 -10.36 16.55
CA ALA A 80 -7.81 -9.39 17.30
C ALA A 80 -9.30 -9.78 17.48
N LYS A 81 -9.61 -11.08 17.48
CA LYS A 81 -10.93 -11.65 17.76
C LYS A 81 -11.07 -11.95 19.25
N TRP A 82 -11.02 -10.90 20.06
CA TRP A 82 -10.96 -10.97 21.53
C TRP A 82 -12.13 -11.76 22.15
N GLN A 83 -13.35 -11.50 21.70
CA GLN A 83 -14.57 -12.13 22.22
C GLN A 83 -14.63 -13.64 21.92
N ASP A 84 -14.21 -14.03 20.72
CA ASP A 84 -14.19 -15.44 20.31
C ASP A 84 -13.15 -16.22 21.12
N ALA A 85 -11.98 -15.61 21.37
CA ALA A 85 -10.92 -16.20 22.18
C ALA A 85 -11.39 -16.42 23.64
N GLU A 86 -12.05 -15.41 24.22
CA GLU A 86 -12.64 -15.54 25.56
C GLU A 86 -13.70 -16.64 25.58
N THR A 87 -14.61 -16.67 24.60
CA THR A 87 -15.68 -17.66 24.51
C THR A 87 -15.11 -19.09 24.45
N ALA A 88 -14.06 -19.31 23.67
CA ALA A 88 -13.41 -20.62 23.56
C ALA A 88 -12.79 -21.07 24.89
N LEU A 89 -12.10 -20.17 25.59
CA LEU A 89 -11.47 -20.46 26.90
C LEU A 89 -12.51 -20.67 28.01
N VAL A 90 -13.56 -19.85 28.06
CA VAL A 90 -14.67 -20.00 29.01
C VAL A 90 -15.37 -21.34 28.79
N ARG A 91 -15.59 -21.74 27.54
CA ARG A 91 -16.19 -23.04 27.22
C ARG A 91 -15.34 -24.19 27.74
N LEU A 92 -14.02 -24.16 27.55
CA LEU A 92 -13.10 -25.16 28.12
C LEU A 92 -13.24 -25.25 29.64
N MET A 93 -13.31 -24.10 30.34
CA MET A 93 -13.49 -24.09 31.80
C MET A 93 -14.83 -24.70 32.23
N ASN A 94 -15.91 -24.41 31.51
CA ASN A 94 -17.23 -24.96 31.77
C ASN A 94 -17.28 -26.47 31.49
N ASP A 95 -16.74 -26.92 30.35
CA ASP A 95 -16.68 -28.35 29.99
C ASP A 95 -15.87 -29.13 31.03
N ALA A 96 -14.77 -28.56 31.55
CA ALA A 96 -13.98 -29.17 32.61
C ALA A 96 -14.76 -29.24 33.94
N LYS A 97 -15.48 -28.17 34.30
CA LYS A 97 -16.32 -28.11 35.50
C LYS A 97 -17.46 -29.14 35.44
N ASP A 98 -18.18 -29.19 34.32
CA ASP A 98 -19.30 -30.11 34.10
C ASP A 98 -18.83 -31.57 34.08
N ALA A 99 -17.62 -31.82 33.59
CA ALA A 99 -16.97 -33.12 33.62
C ALA A 99 -16.38 -33.50 34.99
N GLY A 100 -16.42 -32.62 35.99
CA GLY A 100 -15.84 -32.85 37.32
C GLY A 100 -14.30 -32.90 37.33
N ILE A 101 -13.64 -32.25 36.37
CA ILE A 101 -12.18 -32.21 36.29
C ILE A 101 -11.63 -31.27 37.38
N PRO A 102 -10.68 -31.74 38.22
CA PRO A 102 -10.08 -30.91 39.24
C PRO A 102 -9.36 -29.70 38.64
N ALA A 103 -9.43 -28.56 39.35
CA ALA A 103 -8.79 -27.32 38.93
C ALA A 103 -7.26 -27.44 38.70
N GLY A 104 -6.58 -28.41 39.34
CA GLY A 104 -5.15 -28.66 39.12
C GLY A 104 -4.81 -29.40 37.82
N GLN A 105 -5.78 -30.01 37.15
CA GLN A 105 -5.57 -30.70 35.86
C GLN A 105 -5.79 -29.78 34.65
N ILE A 106 -6.41 -28.62 34.88
CA ILE A 106 -6.60 -27.59 33.87
C ILE A 106 -5.30 -26.81 33.74
N ASP A 107 -4.80 -26.69 32.51
CA ASP A 107 -3.58 -25.97 32.20
C ASP A 107 -3.65 -24.51 32.70
N PRO A 108 -2.68 -24.04 33.50
CA PRO A 108 -2.68 -22.67 34.03
C PRO A 108 -2.61 -21.60 32.94
N THR A 109 -2.08 -21.92 31.74
CA THR A 109 -2.02 -20.98 30.62
C THR A 109 -3.42 -20.55 30.18
N ALA A 110 -4.40 -21.45 30.14
CA ALA A 110 -5.77 -21.13 29.77
C ALA A 110 -6.41 -20.11 30.72
N ARG A 111 -6.15 -20.24 32.03
CA ARG A 111 -6.60 -19.27 33.04
C ARG A 111 -5.88 -17.92 32.88
N THR A 112 -4.57 -17.98 32.67
CA THR A 112 -3.74 -16.78 32.49
C THR A 112 -4.19 -15.98 31.28
N LEU A 113 -4.45 -16.65 30.14
CA LEU A 113 -4.99 -16.03 28.94
C LEU A 113 -6.37 -15.42 29.19
N LEU A 114 -7.26 -16.12 29.89
CA LEU A 114 -8.58 -15.60 30.23
C LEU A 114 -8.51 -14.35 31.12
N THR A 115 -7.63 -14.34 32.12
CA THR A 115 -7.38 -13.16 32.96
C THR A 115 -6.86 -11.99 32.13
N ARG A 116 -5.92 -12.23 31.21
CA ARG A 116 -5.38 -11.20 30.31
C ARG A 116 -6.43 -10.64 29.36
N LEU A 117 -7.28 -11.49 28.78
CA LEU A 117 -8.38 -11.07 27.90
C LEU A 117 -9.40 -10.19 28.63
N ARG A 118 -9.67 -10.52 29.91
CA ARG A 118 -10.60 -9.76 30.74
C ARG A 118 -10.02 -8.45 31.25
N SER A 119 -8.72 -8.41 31.53
CA SER A 119 -8.06 -7.18 31.93
C SER A 119 -8.12 -6.14 30.81
N ASP A 120 -8.46 -4.90 31.17
CA ASP A 120 -8.51 -3.79 30.21
C ASP A 120 -7.10 -3.28 29.85
N ASP A 121 -6.10 -3.57 30.69
CA ASP A 121 -4.75 -3.01 30.56
C ASP A 121 -3.78 -3.89 29.73
N TYR A 122 -4.13 -5.15 29.43
CA TYR A 122 -3.19 -6.08 28.81
C TYR A 122 -3.26 -6.09 27.28
N TYR A 123 -4.46 -6.21 26.72
CA TYR A 123 -4.67 -6.18 25.28
C TYR A 123 -5.32 -4.86 24.87
N ASN A 124 -4.81 -4.25 23.80
CA ASN A 124 -5.47 -3.10 23.22
C ASN A 124 -6.76 -3.53 22.51
N LYS A 125 -7.89 -3.51 23.22
CA LYS A 125 -9.21 -3.90 22.70
C LYS A 125 -9.74 -2.97 21.59
N ALA A 126 -9.09 -1.83 21.34
CA ALA A 126 -9.38 -0.99 20.18
C ALA A 126 -8.83 -1.58 18.86
N MET A 127 -7.83 -2.49 18.94
CA MET A 127 -7.42 -3.26 17.78
C MET A 127 -8.56 -4.20 17.37
N SER A 128 -8.84 -4.23 16.07
CA SER A 128 -9.85 -5.07 15.46
C SER A 128 -9.25 -5.85 14.28
N PRO A 129 -9.90 -6.93 13.82
CA PRO A 129 -9.46 -7.65 12.63
C PRO A 129 -9.35 -6.72 11.41
N GLN A 130 -10.29 -5.77 11.28
CA GLN A 130 -10.26 -4.77 10.23
C GLN A 130 -9.07 -3.82 10.36
N HIS A 131 -8.72 -3.40 11.59
CA HIS A 131 -7.55 -2.57 11.82
C HIS A 131 -6.26 -3.30 11.40
N LEU A 132 -6.11 -4.57 11.75
CA LEU A 132 -4.96 -5.38 11.33
C LEU A 132 -4.89 -5.54 9.81
N ALA A 133 -6.04 -5.76 9.16
CA ALA A 133 -6.12 -5.82 7.70
C ALA A 133 -5.69 -4.49 7.06
N ASN A 134 -6.18 -3.36 7.57
CA ASN A 134 -5.81 -2.02 7.09
C ASN A 134 -4.30 -1.75 7.28
N VAL A 135 -3.70 -2.15 8.41
CA VAL A 135 -2.26 -2.01 8.63
C VAL A 135 -1.45 -2.80 7.61
N SER A 136 -1.80 -4.07 7.40
CA SER A 136 -1.16 -4.93 6.39
C SER A 136 -1.28 -4.36 4.97
N GLU A 137 -2.47 -3.86 4.62
CA GLU A 137 -2.71 -3.22 3.32
C GLU A 137 -1.87 -1.94 3.15
N VAL A 138 -1.81 -1.09 4.19
CA VAL A 138 -0.97 0.10 4.20
C VAL A 138 0.51 -0.24 4.02
N GLU A 139 1.02 -1.26 4.70
CA GLU A 139 2.41 -1.71 4.57
C GLU A 139 2.72 -2.21 3.15
N ALA A 140 1.82 -2.99 2.56
CA ALA A 140 1.97 -3.47 1.18
C ALA A 140 1.96 -2.31 0.18
N LEU A 141 1.02 -1.36 0.32
CA LEU A 141 0.92 -0.19 -0.54
C LEU A 141 2.15 0.73 -0.40
N LEU A 142 2.65 0.95 0.82
CA LEU A 142 3.86 1.73 1.05
C LEU A 142 5.09 1.06 0.40
N THR A 143 5.23 -0.25 0.55
CA THR A 143 6.33 -1.01 -0.06
C THR A 143 6.29 -0.87 -1.58
N LYS A 144 5.10 -1.01 -2.18
CA LYS A 144 4.91 -0.81 -3.62
C LYS A 144 5.18 0.63 -4.05
N ALA A 145 4.70 1.62 -3.30
CA ALA A 145 4.90 3.04 -3.59
C ALA A 145 6.39 3.42 -3.57
N ASN A 146 7.14 2.94 -2.57
CA ASN A 146 8.58 3.12 -2.48
C ASN A 146 9.30 2.46 -3.65
N GLY A 147 8.95 1.20 -3.99
CA GLY A 147 9.54 0.53 -5.14
C GLY A 147 9.31 1.25 -6.47
N LEU A 148 8.09 1.76 -6.69
CA LEU A 148 7.74 2.58 -7.88
C LEU A 148 8.53 3.89 -7.90
N PHE A 149 8.68 4.52 -6.74
CA PHE A 149 9.49 5.73 -6.59
C PHE A 149 10.96 5.47 -6.95
N ASP A 150 11.53 4.35 -6.49
CA ASP A 150 12.93 4.00 -6.72
C ASP A 150 13.24 3.71 -8.19
N ILE A 151 12.27 3.19 -8.96
CA ILE A 151 12.43 2.97 -10.41
C ILE A 151 12.05 4.21 -11.26
N GLY A 152 11.63 5.30 -10.63
CA GLY A 152 11.27 6.56 -11.31
C GLY A 152 9.84 6.63 -11.84
N GLU A 153 8.98 5.64 -11.53
CA GLU A 153 7.55 5.67 -11.90
C GLU A 153 6.75 6.56 -10.94
N PHE A 154 6.99 7.87 -11.02
CA PHE A 154 6.46 8.84 -10.05
C PHE A 154 4.93 8.96 -10.06
N ASP A 155 4.27 8.92 -11.21
CA ASP A 155 2.80 9.05 -11.26
C ASP A 155 2.10 7.87 -10.56
N GLU A 156 2.59 6.64 -10.78
CA GLU A 156 2.07 5.47 -10.10
C GLU A 156 2.44 5.46 -8.62
N ALA A 157 3.67 5.83 -8.26
CA ALA A 157 4.08 5.99 -6.86
C ALA A 157 3.17 6.97 -6.11
N ARG A 158 2.85 8.13 -6.73
CA ARG A 158 1.93 9.12 -6.16
C ARG A 158 0.55 8.53 -5.91
N LYS A 159 0.00 7.77 -6.85
CA LYS A 159 -1.30 7.08 -6.69
C LYS A 159 -1.27 6.12 -5.50
N GLN A 160 -0.21 5.31 -5.37
CA GLN A 160 -0.08 4.38 -4.25
C GLN A 160 0.04 5.09 -2.90
N TYR A 161 0.81 6.18 -2.81
CA TYR A 161 0.86 6.98 -1.57
C TYR A 161 -0.49 7.61 -1.21
N HIS A 162 -1.27 8.08 -2.19
CA HIS A 162 -2.63 8.55 -1.92
C HIS A 162 -3.56 7.42 -1.48
N ALA A 163 -3.43 6.21 -2.04
CA ALA A 163 -4.19 5.05 -1.58
C ALA A 163 -3.91 4.74 -0.10
N VAL A 164 -2.64 4.84 0.34
CA VAL A 164 -2.29 4.73 1.77
C VAL A 164 -3.02 5.79 2.60
N LEU A 165 -3.02 7.06 2.16
CA LEU A 165 -3.69 8.14 2.89
C LEU A 165 -5.23 8.04 2.91
N ASN A 166 -5.83 7.29 1.98
CA ASN A 166 -7.26 7.00 2.03
C ASN A 166 -7.60 5.99 3.14
N ILE A 167 -6.68 5.07 3.45
CA ILE A 167 -6.84 4.07 4.52
C ILE A 167 -6.41 4.65 5.88
N ASP A 168 -5.25 5.30 5.90
CA ASP A 168 -4.66 5.95 7.07
C ASP A 168 -4.31 7.42 6.74
N PRO A 169 -5.26 8.36 6.97
CA PRO A 169 -5.06 9.78 6.65
C PRO A 169 -3.87 10.45 7.36
N TYR A 170 -3.41 9.88 8.46
CA TYR A 170 -2.34 10.43 9.29
C TYR A 170 -0.99 9.72 9.07
N ASN A 171 -0.91 8.86 8.06
CA ASN A 171 0.32 8.13 7.76
C ASN A 171 1.47 9.07 7.39
N THR A 172 2.50 9.12 8.25
CA THR A 172 3.64 10.02 8.06
C THR A 172 4.57 9.55 6.94
N ALA A 173 4.67 8.25 6.71
CA ALA A 173 5.53 7.70 5.66
C ALA A 173 5.01 8.07 4.27
N ALA A 174 3.71 7.91 4.02
CA ALA A 174 3.10 8.31 2.75
C ALA A 174 3.21 9.82 2.50
N ARG A 175 2.99 10.67 3.52
CA ARG A 175 3.14 12.13 3.40
C ARG A 175 4.58 12.52 3.04
N ARG A 176 5.57 11.93 3.70
CA ARG A 176 6.99 12.15 3.38
C ARG A 176 7.35 11.66 1.97
N GLY A 177 6.79 10.53 1.53
CA GLY A 177 6.96 10.02 0.17
C GLY A 177 6.46 11.01 -0.89
N LEU A 178 5.25 11.55 -0.68
CA LEU A 178 4.68 12.59 -1.55
C LEU A 178 5.48 13.88 -1.55
N GLU A 179 6.04 14.28 -0.41
CA GLU A 179 6.91 15.45 -0.30
C GLU A 179 8.19 15.29 -1.12
N LYS A 180 8.88 14.14 -0.97
CA LYS A 180 10.06 13.81 -1.79
C LYS A 180 9.74 13.82 -3.28
N LEU A 181 8.63 13.21 -3.66
CA LEU A 181 8.16 13.16 -5.04
C LEU A 181 7.89 14.57 -5.58
N LYS A 182 7.25 15.44 -4.81
CA LYS A 182 7.04 16.84 -5.19
C LYS A 182 8.37 17.59 -5.37
N SER A 183 9.35 17.34 -4.50
CA SER A 183 10.68 17.95 -4.61
C SER A 183 11.35 17.59 -5.94
N ILE A 184 11.37 16.30 -6.30
CA ILE A 184 11.99 15.82 -7.56
C ILE A 184 11.31 16.44 -8.78
N ILE A 185 9.98 16.50 -8.79
CA ILE A 185 9.24 17.07 -9.91
C ILE A 185 9.51 18.56 -10.04
N THR A 186 9.58 19.27 -8.92
CA THR A 186 9.88 20.71 -8.93
C THR A 186 11.29 20.97 -9.48
N GLU A 187 12.28 20.17 -9.06
CA GLU A 187 13.66 20.26 -9.56
C GLU A 187 13.74 19.96 -11.07
N TYR A 188 13.07 18.90 -11.53
CA TYR A 188 12.98 18.56 -12.95
C TYR A 188 12.35 19.69 -13.76
N ASP A 189 11.23 20.25 -13.29
CA ASP A 189 10.53 21.34 -13.96
C ASP A 189 11.37 22.61 -14.03
N GLU A 190 12.16 22.91 -12.99
CA GLU A 190 13.11 24.03 -13.00
C GLU A 190 14.20 23.85 -14.06
N VAL A 191 14.82 22.67 -14.13
CA VAL A 191 15.83 22.35 -15.14
C VAL A 191 15.25 22.45 -16.55
N ALA A 192 14.06 21.88 -16.77
CA ALA A 192 13.38 21.92 -18.06
C ALA A 192 13.04 23.36 -18.50
N ARG A 193 12.56 24.20 -17.57
CA ARG A 193 12.32 25.63 -17.83
C ARG A 193 13.61 26.37 -18.18
N ASN A 194 14.68 26.15 -17.41
CA ASN A 194 15.97 26.78 -17.65
C ASN A 194 16.55 26.38 -19.01
N GLN A 195 16.46 25.11 -19.39
CA GLN A 195 16.90 24.62 -20.69
C GLN A 195 16.11 25.26 -21.85
N THR A 196 14.78 25.32 -21.71
CA THR A 196 13.91 25.98 -22.70
C THR A 196 14.31 27.45 -22.87
N ARG A 197 14.51 28.16 -21.75
CA ARG A 197 14.95 29.57 -21.75
C ARG A 197 16.30 29.75 -22.42
N ALA A 198 17.30 28.93 -22.06
CA ALA A 198 18.64 28.99 -22.65
C ALA A 198 18.60 28.74 -24.17
N THR A 199 17.76 27.80 -24.62
CA THR A 199 17.56 27.52 -26.05
C THR A 199 16.95 28.71 -26.78
N MET A 200 15.93 29.36 -26.22
CA MET A 200 15.32 30.56 -26.80
C MET A 200 16.32 31.73 -26.86
N LEU A 201 17.11 31.94 -25.80
CA LEU A 201 18.14 32.98 -25.79
C LEU A 201 19.23 32.73 -26.84
N ARG A 202 19.61 31.47 -27.06
CA ARG A 202 20.56 31.09 -28.12
C ARG A 202 19.99 31.41 -29.50
N GLN A 203 18.74 31.06 -29.78
CA GLN A 203 18.09 31.38 -31.05
C GLN A 203 18.03 32.89 -31.32
N VAL A 204 17.75 33.69 -30.29
CA VAL A 204 17.83 35.15 -30.39
C VAL A 204 19.25 35.56 -30.74
N ALA A 205 20.26 35.08 -30.00
CA ALA A 205 21.66 35.43 -30.24
C ALA A 205 22.14 35.06 -31.66
N GLU A 206 21.77 33.88 -32.17
CA GLU A 206 22.05 33.44 -33.55
C GLU A 206 21.43 34.40 -34.59
N GLY A 207 20.23 34.93 -34.31
CA GLY A 207 19.60 35.94 -35.17
C GLY A 207 20.31 37.31 -35.18
N TRP A 208 21.06 37.64 -34.13
CA TRP A 208 21.91 38.83 -34.07
C TRP A 208 23.33 38.59 -34.59
N GLU A 209 23.73 37.33 -34.75
CA GLU A 209 25.06 36.98 -35.22
C GLU A 209 25.19 37.35 -36.71
N SER A 210 26.13 38.23 -37.02
CA SER A 210 26.40 38.60 -38.41
C SER A 210 27.00 37.39 -39.13
N PRO A 211 26.55 37.04 -40.35
CA PRO A 211 27.14 35.94 -41.09
C PRO A 211 28.64 36.16 -41.24
N VAL A 212 29.44 35.18 -40.83
CA VAL A 212 30.90 35.23 -41.00
C VAL A 212 31.17 35.41 -42.50
N PRO A 213 31.87 36.49 -42.92
CA PRO A 213 32.22 36.68 -44.30
C PRO A 213 32.97 35.44 -44.79
N PRO A 214 32.60 34.84 -45.95
CA PRO A 214 33.30 33.68 -46.44
C PRO A 214 34.79 34.03 -46.54
N THR A 215 35.65 33.21 -45.93
CA THR A 215 37.09 33.37 -46.03
C THR A 215 37.46 33.23 -47.51
N ILE A 216 37.67 34.35 -48.19
CA ILE A 216 38.25 34.36 -49.53
C ILE A 216 39.70 33.87 -49.34
N ARG A 217 39.91 32.56 -49.49
CA ARG A 217 41.26 32.03 -49.76
C ARG A 217 41.68 32.64 -51.07
N GLY A 218 42.61 33.58 -51.00
CA GLY A 218 43.17 34.23 -52.16
C GLY A 218 43.70 33.20 -53.15
N ASN A 219 43.07 33.18 -54.32
CA ASN A 219 43.76 33.07 -55.61
C ASN A 219 42.98 33.95 -56.59
N GLY A 220 43.52 35.16 -56.82
CA GLY A 220 43.01 36.11 -57.79
C GLY A 220 42.35 37.33 -57.14
N PHE A 221 43.14 38.37 -56.92
CA PHE A 221 42.60 39.73 -56.89
C PHE A 221 42.01 40.04 -58.27
N GLN A 222 40.70 39.88 -58.43
CA GLN A 222 39.95 40.77 -59.30
C GLN A 222 39.47 41.90 -58.42
N ALA A 223 39.89 43.12 -58.74
CA ALA A 223 39.36 44.32 -58.11
C ALA A 223 37.87 44.40 -58.43
N GLU A 224 37.03 43.93 -57.51
CA GLU A 224 35.61 44.19 -57.58
C GLU A 224 35.43 45.68 -57.30
N VAL A 225 35.15 46.41 -58.38
CA VAL A 225 34.92 47.85 -58.40
C VAL A 225 33.95 48.18 -57.26
N LEU A 226 34.43 48.96 -56.29
CA LEU A 226 33.60 49.58 -55.27
C LEU A 226 32.45 50.29 -55.98
N LYS A 227 31.25 49.70 -55.92
CA LYS A 227 30.04 50.36 -56.39
C LYS A 227 29.89 51.63 -55.54
N PRO A 228 29.80 52.82 -56.17
CA PRO A 228 29.75 54.07 -55.42
C PRO A 228 28.55 54.07 -54.48
N ALA A 229 28.70 54.66 -53.30
CA ALA A 229 27.68 54.77 -52.24
C ALA A 229 26.30 55.21 -52.74
N ASN A 230 26.25 55.90 -53.88
CA ASN A 230 25.02 56.30 -54.58
C ASN A 230 24.14 55.12 -55.00
N GLN A 231 24.66 53.92 -55.28
CA GLN A 231 23.84 52.76 -55.67
C GLN A 231 23.09 52.15 -54.47
N GLN A 232 23.67 52.17 -53.28
CA GLN A 232 22.98 51.72 -52.06
C GLN A 232 21.90 52.72 -51.66
N GLN A 233 22.18 54.02 -51.75
CA GLN A 233 21.16 55.05 -51.54
C GLN A 233 20.04 54.96 -52.58
N ALA A 234 20.35 54.79 -53.87
CA ALA A 234 19.34 54.63 -54.91
C ALA A 234 18.48 53.37 -54.72
N ALA A 235 19.08 52.25 -54.31
CA ALA A 235 18.33 51.01 -54.03
C ALA A 235 17.41 51.14 -52.79
N ILE A 236 17.85 51.88 -51.77
CA ILE A 236 17.03 52.19 -50.59
C ILE A 236 15.89 53.16 -50.99
N GLN A 237 16.19 54.18 -51.80
CA GLN A 237 15.19 55.11 -52.33
C GLN A 237 14.14 54.39 -53.19
N ASP A 238 14.56 53.47 -54.07
CA ASP A 238 13.64 52.67 -54.89
C ASP A 238 12.76 51.75 -54.05
N LYS A 239 13.31 51.18 -52.97
CA LYS A 239 12.52 50.37 -52.02
C LYS A 239 11.50 51.21 -51.27
N LEU A 240 11.90 52.38 -50.78
CA LEU A 240 11.01 53.32 -50.10
C LEU A 240 9.91 53.82 -51.06
N ASN A 241 10.25 54.13 -52.30
CA ASN A 241 9.30 54.58 -53.32
C ASN A 241 8.33 53.49 -53.79
N ARG A 242 8.72 52.21 -53.75
CA ARG A 242 7.84 51.07 -54.08
C ARG A 242 7.03 50.56 -52.89
N MET A 243 7.36 50.96 -51.67
CA MET A 243 6.65 50.50 -50.48
C MET A 243 5.25 51.11 -50.44
N THR A 244 4.24 50.28 -50.67
CA THR A 244 2.83 50.66 -50.55
C THR A 244 2.38 50.40 -49.12
N VAL A 245 2.03 51.45 -48.39
CA VAL A 245 1.49 51.33 -47.03
C VAL A 245 -0.04 51.28 -47.12
N PRO A 246 -0.68 50.12 -46.85
CA PRO A 246 -2.10 49.95 -47.14
C PRO A 246 -3.04 50.63 -46.13
N ASN A 247 -2.57 50.90 -44.91
CA ASN A 247 -3.34 51.63 -43.90
C ASN A 247 -2.40 52.41 -42.97
N VAL A 248 -2.77 53.64 -42.60
CA VAL A 248 -2.02 54.51 -41.69
C VAL A 248 -3.00 55.09 -40.67
N GLU A 249 -2.79 54.77 -39.39
CA GLU A 249 -3.62 55.26 -38.28
C GLU A 249 -2.86 56.33 -37.49
N PHE A 250 -3.47 57.51 -37.34
CA PHE A 250 -2.93 58.60 -36.55
C PHE A 250 -3.72 58.73 -35.25
N VAL A 251 -3.05 58.60 -34.11
CA VAL A 251 -3.67 58.71 -32.78
C VAL A 251 -3.20 60.00 -32.12
N GLY A 252 -4.14 60.88 -31.79
CA GLY A 252 -3.85 62.13 -31.06
C GLY A 252 -3.40 63.32 -31.92
N THR A 253 -3.45 63.20 -33.25
CA THR A 253 -3.09 64.28 -34.18
C THR A 253 -4.34 65.03 -34.65
N PRO A 254 -4.39 66.37 -34.59
CA PRO A 254 -5.53 67.13 -35.13
C PRO A 254 -5.67 66.92 -36.63
N LEU A 255 -6.91 66.86 -37.12
CA LEU A 255 -7.25 66.48 -38.50
C LEU A 255 -6.52 67.34 -39.54
N GLN A 256 -6.34 68.62 -39.25
CA GLN A 256 -5.67 69.57 -40.13
C GLN A 256 -4.20 69.20 -40.40
N SER A 257 -3.48 68.73 -39.39
CA SER A 257 -2.09 68.27 -39.54
C SER A 257 -2.00 66.92 -40.24
N VAL A 258 -2.99 66.04 -40.05
CA VAL A 258 -3.04 64.76 -40.78
C VAL A 258 -3.22 64.99 -42.28
N VAL A 259 -4.06 65.95 -42.68
CA VAL A 259 -4.23 66.32 -44.10
C VAL A 259 -2.92 66.85 -44.67
N GLU A 260 -2.22 67.70 -43.94
CA GLU A 260 -0.92 68.27 -44.35
C GLU A 260 0.18 67.21 -44.53
N TYR A 261 0.13 66.07 -43.83
CA TYR A 261 1.07 64.96 -44.02
C TYR A 261 0.74 64.04 -45.21
N LEU A 262 -0.50 64.06 -45.70
CA LEU A 262 -0.99 63.16 -46.74
C LEU A 262 -1.16 63.83 -48.12
N THR A 263 -1.11 65.15 -48.19
CA THR A 263 -1.13 65.95 -49.43
C THR A 263 0.25 66.45 -49.81
#